data_AF-X1LMS6-F1
#
_entry.id   AF-X1LMS6-F1
#
_cell.length_a   1.000
_cell.length_b   1.000
_cell.length_c   1.000
_cell.angle_alpha   90.00
_cell.angle_beta   90.00
_cell.angle_gamma   90.00
#
_symmetry.space_group_name_H-M   'P 1'
#
loop_
_entity.id
_entity.type
_entity.pdbx_description
1 polymer ?
#
loop_
_entity_poly.entity_id
_entity_poly.type
_entity_poly.pdbx_seq_one_letter_code
_entity_poly.pdbx_strand_id
1 'polypeptide(L)'
;MGGVLLYLAIGKKYEPLLLVPIGFGAILVNLPLTGIMEEGGLLYFISFGIKHGIFPCLIFMGIGAMTDFGPLLSNPITFLLGAAAQIGVFVALIGSVLLGFNIREAASIGIIGGADGPTAIYLTVKMAPQLLGAVAVAAYS
;
A
#
# COMPACT_ATOMS: atom_id res chain seq x y z
N MET A 1 9.85 14.35 4.91
CA MET A 1 9.53 12.95 4.56
C MET A 1 9.74 12.67 3.06
N GLY A 2 9.12 13.40 2.13
CA GLY A 2 9.20 13.08 0.69
C GLY A 2 10.62 12.92 0.10
N GLY A 3 11.58 13.78 0.48
CA GLY A 3 12.98 13.62 0.05
C GLY A 3 13.68 12.35 0.56
N VAL A 4 13.31 11.86 1.76
CA VAL A 4 13.82 10.59 2.31
C VAL A 4 13.26 9.41 1.52
N LEU A 5 11.97 9.44 1.18
CA LEU A 5 11.33 8.42 0.35
C LEU A 5 11.97 8.34 -1.04
N LEU A 6 12.25 9.49 -1.66
CA LEU A 6 12.97 9.53 -2.94
C LEU A 6 14.40 8.98 -2.83
N TYR A 7 15.09 9.24 -1.72
CA TYR A 7 16.41 8.67 -1.48
C TYR A 7 16.36 7.14 -1.32
N LEU A 8 15.39 6.61 -0.56
CA LEU A 8 15.19 5.16 -0.42
C LEU A 8 14.86 4.52 -1.77
N ALA A 9 14.01 5.16 -2.56
CA ALA A 9 13.59 4.66 -3.85
C ALA A 9 14.71 4.69 -4.91
N ILE A 10 15.49 5.77 -4.99
CA ILE A 10 16.51 5.96 -6.04
C ILE A 10 17.88 5.45 -5.59
N GLY A 11 18.33 5.89 -4.41
CA GLY A 11 19.65 5.58 -3.89
C GLY A 11 19.76 4.14 -3.42
N LYS A 12 18.71 3.62 -2.78
CA LYS A 12 18.69 2.25 -2.26
C LYS A 12 17.80 1.27 -3.04
N LYS A 13 17.09 1.73 -4.07
CA LYS A 13 16.26 0.90 -4.96
C LYS A 13 15.13 0.13 -4.25
N TYR A 14 14.60 0.67 -3.15
CA TYR A 14 13.37 0.15 -2.53
C TYR A 14 12.18 0.49 -3.43
N GLU A 15 11.55 -0.54 -3.99
CA GLU A 15 10.37 -0.49 -4.88
C GLU A 15 10.22 0.81 -5.69
N PRO A 16 11.20 1.12 -6.56
CA PRO A 16 11.32 2.44 -7.19
C PRO A 16 10.11 2.79 -8.06
N LEU A 17 9.41 1.79 -8.60
CA LEU A 17 8.23 2.00 -9.44
C LEU A 17 7.08 2.70 -8.68
N LEU A 18 6.94 2.44 -7.38
CA LEU A 18 5.83 2.94 -6.57
C LEU A 18 6.29 3.97 -5.54
N LEU A 19 7.46 3.77 -4.94
CA LEU A 19 7.98 4.66 -3.90
C LEU A 19 8.42 6.02 -4.46
N VAL A 20 8.85 6.09 -5.73
CA VAL A 20 9.16 7.38 -6.39
C VAL A 20 7.89 8.24 -6.57
N PRO A 21 6.81 7.75 -7.21
CA PRO A 21 5.55 8.49 -7.27
C PRO A 21 4.99 8.89 -5.90
N ILE A 22 5.06 7.99 -4.90
CA ILE A 22 4.60 8.29 -3.52
C ILE A 22 5.44 9.40 -2.90
N GLY A 23 6.77 9.30 -2.99
CA GLY A 23 7.70 10.31 -2.46
C GLY A 23 7.53 11.67 -3.14
N PHE A 24 7.34 11.69 -4.45
CA PHE A 24 7.09 12.91 -5.20
C PHE A 24 5.73 13.54 -4.88
N GLY A 25 4.67 12.73 -4.81
CA GLY A 25 3.34 13.17 -4.38
C GLY A 25 3.35 13.76 -2.97
N ALA A 26 4.11 13.16 -2.04
CA ALA A 26 4.28 13.69 -0.70
C ALA A 26 4.97 15.07 -0.69
N ILE A 27 5.89 15.36 -1.62
CA ILE A 27 6.48 16.70 -1.75
C ILE A 27 5.43 17.67 -2.29
N LEU A 28 4.73 17.28 -3.36
CA LEU A 28 3.76 18.14 -4.02
C LEU A 28 2.64 18.59 -3.09
N VAL A 29 2.04 17.67 -2.33
CA VAL A 29 0.91 17.98 -1.41
C VAL A 29 1.33 18.92 -0.27
N ASN A 30 2.62 18.97 0.07
CA ASN A 30 3.14 19.83 1.13
C ASN A 30 3.65 21.18 0.62
N LEU A 31 3.58 21.47 -0.68
CA LEU A 31 3.92 22.80 -1.21
C LEU A 31 2.80 23.81 -0.88
N PRO A 32 3.12 24.97 -0.28
CA PRO A 32 2.14 25.97 0.09
C PRO A 32 1.44 26.56 -1.14
N LEU A 33 0.16 26.91 -1.00
CA LEU A 33 -0.63 27.67 -2.00
C LEU A 33 -0.82 26.98 -3.37
N THR A 34 -0.75 25.65 -3.44
CA THR A 34 -0.83 24.92 -4.72
C THR A 34 -2.25 24.48 -5.09
N GLY A 35 -3.17 24.30 -4.14
CA GLY A 35 -4.56 23.87 -4.40
C GLY A 35 -4.70 22.50 -5.11
N ILE A 36 -3.62 21.73 -5.26
CA ILE A 36 -3.58 20.53 -6.11
C ILE A 36 -4.42 19.36 -5.60
N MET A 37 -4.77 19.38 -4.32
CA MET A 37 -5.66 18.40 -3.67
C MET A 37 -7.08 18.94 -3.48
N GLU A 38 -7.32 20.22 -3.76
CA GLU A 38 -8.65 20.82 -3.71
C GLU A 38 -9.49 20.35 -4.91
N GLU A 39 -10.80 20.58 -4.84
CA GLU A 39 -11.73 20.17 -5.87
C GLU A 39 -11.38 20.86 -7.21
N GLY A 40 -11.01 20.05 -8.21
CA GLY A 40 -10.48 20.54 -9.50
C GLY A 40 -8.94 20.50 -9.63
N GLY A 41 -8.22 20.19 -8.56
CA GLY A 41 -6.77 20.01 -8.58
C GLY A 41 -6.32 18.71 -9.28
N LEU A 42 -5.09 18.69 -9.81
CA LEU A 42 -4.56 17.52 -10.52
C LEU A 42 -4.53 16.26 -9.65
N LEU A 43 -4.03 16.38 -8.42
CA LEU A 43 -3.93 15.23 -7.50
C LEU A 43 -5.31 14.84 -6.94
N TYR A 44 -6.27 15.77 -6.90
CA TYR A 44 -7.66 15.44 -6.57
C TYR A 44 -8.25 14.44 -7.58
N PHE A 45 -8.11 14.71 -8.89
CA PHE A 45 -8.59 13.78 -9.93
C PHE A 45 -7.87 12.43 -9.91
N ILE A 46 -6.57 12.41 -9.65
CA ILE A 46 -5.82 11.15 -9.50
C ILE A 46 -6.29 10.40 -8.24
N SER A 47 -6.52 11.10 -7.13
CA SER A 47 -6.99 10.49 -5.88
C SER A 47 -8.37 9.83 -6.03
N PHE A 48 -9.19 10.30 -6.97
CA PHE A 48 -10.50 9.72 -7.27
C PHE A 48 -10.39 8.23 -7.64
N GLY A 49 -9.43 7.87 -8.48
CA GLY A 49 -9.20 6.47 -8.89
C GLY A 49 -8.73 5.58 -7.74
N ILE A 50 -8.02 6.15 -6.75
CA ILE A 50 -7.62 5.44 -5.53
C ILE A 50 -8.83 5.27 -4.60
N LYS A 51 -9.60 6.33 -4.35
CA LYS A 51 -10.79 6.32 -3.48
C LYS A 51 -11.87 5.36 -3.96
N HIS A 52 -12.07 5.24 -5.27
CA HIS A 52 -13.02 4.29 -5.86
C HIS A 52 -12.45 2.88 -6.03
N GLY A 53 -11.19 2.65 -5.63
CA GLY A 53 -10.53 1.36 -5.75
C GLY A 53 -10.20 0.93 -7.18
N ILE A 54 -10.32 1.84 -8.16
CA ILE A 54 -10.05 1.55 -9.58
C ILE A 54 -8.57 1.23 -9.79
N PHE A 55 -7.67 2.09 -9.31
CA PHE A 55 -6.23 1.88 -9.50
C PHE A 55 -5.69 0.66 -8.76
N PRO A 56 -6.00 0.41 -7.47
CA PRO A 56 -5.57 -0.80 -6.79
C PRO A 56 -6.05 -2.08 -7.50
N CYS A 57 -7.32 -2.12 -7.95
CA CYS A 57 -7.86 -3.28 -8.66
C CYS A 57 -7.17 -3.50 -10.02
N LEU A 58 -6.89 -2.44 -10.78
CA LEU A 58 -6.17 -2.54 -12.06
C LEU A 58 -4.73 -3.00 -11.88
N ILE A 59 -4.02 -2.49 -10.87
CA ILE A 59 -2.66 -2.94 -10.53
C ILE A 59 -2.69 -4.42 -10.14
N PHE A 60 -3.66 -4.83 -9.31
CA PHE A 60 -3.80 -6.22 -8.88
C PHE A 60 -4.12 -7.16 -10.04
N MET A 61 -4.96 -6.72 -10.99
CA MET A 61 -5.21 -7.45 -12.24
C MET A 61 -3.93 -7.62 -13.06
N GLY A 62 -3.10 -6.57 -13.16
CA GLY A 62 -1.80 -6.64 -13.83
C GLY A 62 -0.83 -7.62 -13.16
N ILE A 63 -0.73 -7.60 -11.83
CA ILE A 63 0.08 -8.57 -11.08
C ILE A 63 -0.41 -10.00 -11.33
N GLY A 64 -1.72 -10.22 -11.28
CA GLY A 64 -2.33 -11.52 -11.58
C GLY A 64 -2.02 -12.01 -13.00
N ALA A 65 -2.04 -11.12 -13.99
CA ALA A 65 -1.69 -11.45 -15.38
C ALA A 65 -0.20 -11.78 -15.57
N MET A 66 0.68 -11.25 -14.73
CA MET A 66 2.13 -11.52 -14.75
C MET A 66 2.54 -12.70 -13.86
N THR A 67 1.63 -13.25 -13.05
CA THR A 67 1.94 -14.32 -12.09
C THR A 67 2.03 -15.67 -12.79
N ASP A 68 3.18 -16.34 -12.67
CA ASP A 68 3.35 -17.72 -13.14
C ASP A 68 2.92 -18.72 -12.05
N PHE A 69 1.95 -19.55 -12.37
CA PHE A 69 1.43 -20.60 -11.48
C PHE A 69 2.18 -21.94 -11.61
N GLY A 70 3.08 -22.10 -12.59
CA GLY A 70 3.83 -23.34 -12.83
C GLY A 70 4.57 -23.87 -11.59
N PRO A 71 5.34 -23.04 -10.86
CA PRO A 71 6.01 -23.45 -9.63
C PRO A 71 5.04 -23.84 -8.50
N LEU A 72 3.92 -23.11 -8.36
CA LEU A 72 2.90 -23.36 -7.34
C LEU A 72 2.20 -24.71 -7.58
N LEU A 73 1.84 -25.00 -8.84
CA LEU A 73 1.15 -26.24 -9.23
C LEU A 73 2.09 -27.45 -9.16
N SER A 74 3.38 -27.25 -9.40
CA SER A 74 4.39 -28.32 -9.40
C SER A 74 4.78 -28.76 -7.99
N ASN A 75 4.68 -27.89 -6.98
CA ASN A 75 4.89 -28.25 -5.58
C ASN A 75 3.84 -27.60 -4.66
N PRO A 76 2.70 -28.27 -4.41
CA PRO A 76 1.60 -27.70 -3.63
C PRO A 76 1.97 -27.43 -2.16
N ILE A 77 3.08 -27.98 -1.63
CA ILE A 77 3.55 -27.63 -0.28
C ILE A 77 4.00 -26.16 -0.21
N THR A 78 4.40 -25.55 -1.32
CA THR A 78 4.68 -24.09 -1.35
C THR A 78 3.46 -23.23 -1.01
N PHE A 79 2.24 -23.76 -1.17
CA PHE A 79 1.01 -23.09 -0.73
C PHE A 79 0.96 -22.89 0.80
N LEU A 80 1.50 -23.83 1.58
CA LEU A 80 1.59 -23.69 3.04
C LEU A 80 2.51 -22.54 3.47
N LEU A 81 3.52 -22.18 2.64
CA LEU A 81 4.34 -21.00 2.89
C LEU A 81 3.52 -19.71 2.75
N GLY A 82 2.59 -19.67 1.78
CA GLY A 82 1.61 -18.60 1.66
C GLY A 82 0.65 -18.51 2.85
N ALA A 83 0.25 -19.65 3.41
CA ALA A 83 -0.54 -19.68 4.66
C ALA A 83 0.26 -19.12 5.86
N ALA A 84 1.57 -19.35 5.92
CA ALA A 84 2.42 -18.78 6.95
C ALA A 84 2.50 -17.24 6.86
N ALA A 85 2.39 -16.64 5.66
CA ALA A 85 2.33 -15.19 5.50
C ALA A 85 1.11 -14.55 6.20
N GLN A 86 -0.01 -15.28 6.31
CA GLN A 86 -1.19 -14.80 7.06
C GLN A 86 -0.93 -14.64 8.56
N ILE A 87 0.04 -15.37 9.13
CA ILE A 87 0.44 -15.19 10.53
C ILE A 87 0.98 -13.77 10.73
N GLY A 88 1.75 -13.24 9.77
CA GLY A 88 2.24 -11.86 9.81
C GLY A 88 1.11 -10.84 9.89
N VAL A 89 0.03 -11.05 9.13
CA VAL A 89 -1.18 -10.21 9.15
C VAL A 89 -1.83 -10.22 10.54
N PHE A 90 -2.03 -11.41 11.13
CA PHE A 90 -2.64 -11.53 12.44
C PHE A 90 -1.78 -10.94 13.56
N VAL A 91 -0.46 -11.12 13.49
CA VAL A 91 0.47 -10.54 14.48
C VAL A 91 0.43 -9.02 14.42
N ALA A 92 0.47 -8.42 13.22
CA ALA A 92 0.37 -6.97 13.05
C ALA A 92 -1.00 -6.41 13.48
N LEU A 93 -2.08 -7.14 13.21
CA LEU A 93 -3.44 -6.78 13.66
C LEU A 93 -3.56 -6.81 15.18
N ILE A 94 -3.15 -7.91 15.82
CA ILE A 94 -3.23 -8.04 17.28
C ILE A 94 -2.33 -6.99 17.95
N GLY A 95 -1.11 -6.80 17.43
CA GLY A 95 -0.18 -5.80 17.93
C GLY A 95 -0.75 -4.38 17.86
N SER A 96 -1.40 -4.01 16.75
CA SER A 96 -2.02 -2.69 16.60
C SER A 96 -3.24 -2.50 17.51
N VAL A 97 -4.07 -3.53 17.71
CA VAL A 97 -5.17 -3.46 18.70
C VAL A 97 -4.63 -3.27 20.12
N LEU A 98 -3.55 -3.96 20.50
CA LEU A 98 -2.92 -3.81 21.82
C LEU A 98 -2.31 -2.41 22.03
N LEU A 99 -1.88 -1.75 20.96
CA LEU A 99 -1.40 -0.36 20.97
C LEU A 99 -2.55 0.67 21.02
N GLY A 100 -3.81 0.23 21.02
CA GLY A 100 -4.99 1.08 21.19
C GLY A 100 -5.65 1.54 19.89
N PHE A 101 -5.27 1.01 18.73
CA PHE A 101 -5.94 1.31 17.46
C PHE A 101 -7.32 0.65 17.39
N ASN A 102 -8.28 1.32 16.74
CA ASN A 102 -9.60 0.74 16.48
C ASN A 102 -9.47 -0.46 15.53
N ILE A 103 -10.39 -1.43 15.58
CA ILE A 103 -10.34 -2.65 14.77
C ILE A 103 -10.25 -2.37 13.26
N ARG A 104 -10.85 -1.29 12.76
CA ARG A 104 -10.76 -0.89 11.34
C ARG A 104 -9.38 -0.37 10.97
N GLU A 105 -8.75 0.37 11.87
CA GLU A 105 -7.39 0.90 11.70
C GLU A 105 -6.37 -0.23 11.85
N ALA A 106 -6.54 -1.06 12.87
CA ALA A 106 -5.75 -2.26 13.10
C ALA A 106 -5.82 -3.24 11.92
N ALA A 107 -6.98 -3.39 11.26
CA ALA A 107 -7.09 -4.18 10.02
C ALA A 107 -6.27 -3.58 8.87
N SER A 108 -6.25 -2.25 8.76
CA SER A 108 -5.47 -1.52 7.74
C SER A 108 -3.96 -1.58 7.99
N ILE A 109 -3.55 -1.65 9.26
CA ILE A 109 -2.14 -1.86 9.65
C ILE A 109 -1.77 -3.34 9.50
N GLY A 110 -2.67 -4.24 9.88
CA GLY A 110 -2.47 -5.68 9.87
C GLY A 110 -2.15 -6.21 8.47
N ILE A 111 -2.86 -5.73 7.45
CA ILE A 111 -2.69 -6.19 6.07
C ILE A 111 -1.28 -5.91 5.50
N ILE A 112 -0.52 -4.96 6.08
CA ILE A 112 0.90 -4.73 5.75
C ILE A 112 1.72 -6.01 5.97
N GLY A 113 1.39 -6.79 7.00
CA GLY A 113 2.05 -8.05 7.31
C GLY A 113 1.88 -9.13 6.23
N GLY A 114 0.95 -8.93 5.28
CA GLY A 114 0.77 -9.80 4.12
C GLY A 114 1.73 -9.50 2.97
N ALA A 115 2.52 -8.42 3.06
CA ALA A 115 3.49 -7.98 2.06
C ALA A 115 2.91 -7.77 0.65
N ASP A 116 1.62 -7.45 0.56
CA ASP A 116 0.91 -7.19 -0.70
C ASP A 116 0.37 -5.75 -0.72
N GLY A 117 1.13 -4.87 -1.37
CA GLY A 117 0.88 -3.43 -1.34
C GLY A 117 -0.46 -2.98 -1.95
N PRO A 118 -0.88 -3.46 -3.13
CA PRO A 118 -2.17 -3.06 -3.73
C PRO A 118 -3.38 -3.43 -2.88
N THR A 119 -3.37 -4.60 -2.23
CA THR A 119 -4.45 -4.99 -1.32
C THR A 119 -4.42 -4.19 -0.03
N ALA A 120 -3.22 -3.84 0.47
CA ALA A 120 -3.07 -2.94 1.61
C ALA A 120 -3.65 -1.54 1.34
N ILE A 121 -3.37 -0.97 0.16
CA ILE A 121 -3.95 0.29 -0.30
C ILE A 121 -5.49 0.16 -0.40
N TYR A 122 -5.97 -0.88 -1.07
CA TYR A 122 -7.40 -1.09 -1.28
C TYR A 122 -8.19 -1.21 0.03
N LEU A 123 -7.69 -2.01 0.97
CA LEU A 123 -8.34 -2.22 2.26
C LEU A 123 -8.32 -0.95 3.11
N THR A 124 -7.20 -0.24 3.12
CA THR A 124 -7.05 1.00 3.89
C THR A 124 -7.96 2.10 3.37
N VAL A 125 -8.14 2.22 2.04
CA VAL A 125 -9.12 3.15 1.44
C VAL A 125 -10.54 2.89 1.94
N LYS A 126 -10.92 1.63 2.17
CA LYS A 126 -12.26 1.26 2.63
C LYS A 126 -12.43 1.33 4.15
N MET A 127 -11.38 1.01 4.91
CA MET A 127 -11.47 0.82 6.36
C MET A 127 -11.01 2.07 7.14
N ALA A 128 -9.88 2.67 6.75
CA ALA A 128 -9.25 3.79 7.44
C ALA A 128 -8.53 4.73 6.46
N PRO A 129 -9.25 5.55 5.67
CA PRO A 129 -8.67 6.42 4.65
C PRO A 129 -7.59 7.38 5.19
N GLN A 130 -7.72 7.79 6.45
CA GLN A 130 -6.79 8.67 7.14
C GLN A 130 -5.39 8.05 7.33
N LEU A 131 -5.29 6.71 7.34
CA LEU A 131 -4.02 5.99 7.48
C LEU A 131 -3.39 5.62 6.14
N LEU A 132 -4.05 5.90 5.02
CA LEU A 132 -3.62 5.47 3.68
C LEU A 132 -2.18 5.87 3.36
N GLY A 133 -1.80 7.11 3.65
CA GLY A 133 -0.45 7.59 3.40
C GLY A 133 0.60 6.84 4.19
N ALA A 134 0.36 6.60 5.48
CA ALA A 134 1.28 5.88 6.35
C ALA A 134 1.38 4.40 5.99
N VAL A 135 0.25 3.75 5.72
CA VAL A 135 0.18 2.33 5.32
C VAL A 135 0.87 2.11 3.98
N ALA A 136 0.61 2.96 2.98
CA ALA A 136 1.25 2.84 1.68
C ALA A 136 2.77 3.02 1.77
N VAL A 137 3.25 4.01 2.53
CA VAL A 137 4.70 4.18 2.74
C VAL A 137 5.30 2.94 3.41
N ALA A 138 4.69 2.45 4.49
CA ALA A 138 5.19 1.29 5.22
C ALA A 138 5.14 -0.03 4.43
N ALA A 139 4.20 -0.16 3.49
CA ALA A 139 4.08 -1.35 2.65
C ALA A 139 5.17 -1.44 1.56
N TYR A 140 5.76 -0.30 1.15
CA TYR A 140 6.70 -0.21 0.02
C TYR A 140 8.11 0.28 0.40
N SER A 141 8.41 0.41 1.70
CA SER A 141 9.68 0.96 2.24
C SER A 141 10.55 -0.07 2.94
#